data_AF-A0A7C4AGL7-F1
#
_entry.id   AF-A0A7C4AGL7-F1
#
_cell.length_a   1.000
_cell.length_b   1.000
_cell.length_c   1.000
_cell.angle_alpha   90.00
_cell.angle_beta   90.00
_cell.angle_gamma   90.00
#
_symmetry.space_group_name_H-M   'P 1'
#
loop_
_entity.id
_entity.type
_entity.pdbx_description
1 polymer ?
#
loop_
_entity_poly.entity_id
_entity_poly.type
_entity_poly.pdbx_seq_one_letter_code
_entity_poly.pdbx_strand_id
1 'polypeptide(L)'
;MMKKVMTALFLALLLVPQPARAIDEEAVMRCLMREILASLTCKSVDDFRFVGRRDEVYVFNTHYAAKFTEFYCQVFDKDVVVTSRAWQGKMASARIKYESQPGCISATVNSPWSECRAPRVVQCCGSD
;
A
#
# COMPACT_ATOMS: atom_id res chain seq x y z
N MET A 1 5.77 53.03 -32.73
CA MET A 1 5.00 52.11 -31.84
C MET A 1 5.19 50.68 -32.33
N MET A 2 6.25 49.94 -31.97
CA MET A 2 6.46 48.58 -32.51
C MET A 2 7.47 47.71 -31.73
N LYS A 3 7.86 48.09 -30.50
CA LYS A 3 8.93 47.40 -29.73
C LYS A 3 8.48 46.65 -28.47
N LYS A 4 7.20 46.73 -28.08
CA LYS A 4 6.72 46.15 -26.80
C LYS A 4 5.96 44.83 -26.94
N VAL A 5 5.65 44.38 -28.15
CA VAL A 5 4.82 43.18 -28.38
C VAL A 5 5.66 41.89 -28.40
N MET A 6 6.97 41.99 -28.63
CA MET A 6 7.83 40.82 -28.85
C MET A 6 8.34 40.16 -27.56
N THR A 7 8.26 40.84 -26.41
CA THR A 7 8.78 40.33 -25.13
C THR A 7 7.79 39.43 -24.39
N ALA A 8 6.49 39.52 -24.69
CA ALA A 8 5.47 38.70 -24.02
C ALA A 8 5.43 37.25 -24.55
N LEU A 9 5.90 37.01 -25.77
CA LEU A 9 5.84 35.69 -26.41
C LEU A 9 6.92 34.72 -25.90
N PHE A 10 8.05 35.22 -25.40
CA PHE A 10 9.15 34.38 -24.91
C PHE A 10 8.93 33.84 -23.48
N LEU A 11 8.09 34.49 -22.67
CA LEU A 11 7.84 34.06 -21.28
C LEU A 11 6.86 32.88 -21.18
N ALA A 12 6.07 32.62 -22.22
CA ALA A 12 5.10 31.51 -22.26
C ALA A 12 5.74 30.15 -22.61
N LEU A 13 6.95 30.14 -23.19
CA LEU A 13 7.64 28.90 -23.61
C LEU A 13 8.41 28.18 -22.49
N LEU A 14 8.49 28.75 -21.28
CA LEU A 14 9.20 28.13 -20.14
C LEU A 14 8.27 27.36 -19.18
N LEU A 15 6.95 27.41 -19.37
CA LEU A 15 6.01 26.58 -18.64
C LEU A 15 5.87 25.22 -19.35
N VAL A 16 6.95 24.44 -19.34
CA VAL A 16 6.84 23.01 -19.67
C VAL A 16 6.05 22.38 -18.52
N PRO A 17 4.84 21.83 -18.75
CA PRO A 17 4.13 21.12 -17.71
C PRO A 17 5.02 19.97 -17.25
N GLN A 18 5.44 20.00 -15.99
CA GLN A 18 6.12 18.85 -15.41
C GLN A 18 5.11 17.70 -15.44
N PRO A 19 5.48 16.52 -15.97
CA PRO A 19 4.59 15.38 -15.92
C PRO A 19 4.27 15.12 -14.45
N ALA A 20 2.98 15.19 -14.10
CA ALA A 20 2.52 14.66 -12.82
C ALA A 20 2.89 13.16 -12.85
N ARG A 21 3.88 12.78 -12.04
CA ARG A 21 4.27 11.38 -11.95
C ARG A 21 3.06 10.63 -11.41
N ALA A 22 2.56 9.68 -12.19
CA ALA A 22 1.51 8.80 -11.74
C ALA A 22 2.07 7.98 -10.58
N ILE A 23 1.42 8.05 -9.42
CA ILE A 23 1.73 7.21 -8.27
C ILE A 23 1.60 5.75 -8.70
N ASP A 24 2.61 4.93 -8.43
CA ASP A 24 2.51 3.49 -8.60
C ASP A 24 1.60 2.92 -7.50
N GLU A 25 0.30 2.97 -7.76
CA GLU A 25 -0.73 2.50 -6.84
C GLU A 25 -0.54 1.03 -6.48
N GLU A 26 -0.02 0.20 -7.39
CA GLU A 26 0.27 -1.20 -7.12
C GLU A 26 1.43 -1.34 -6.12
N ALA A 27 2.51 -0.56 -6.26
CA ALA A 27 3.59 -0.53 -5.28
C ALA A 27 3.10 -0.09 -3.89
N VAL A 28 2.26 0.95 -3.83
CA VAL A 28 1.69 1.43 -2.56
C VAL A 28 0.83 0.36 -1.91
N MET A 29 -0.05 -0.29 -2.68
CA MET A 29 -0.90 -1.37 -2.17
C MET A 29 -0.09 -2.58 -1.73
N ARG A 30 0.95 -2.98 -2.46
CA ARG A 30 1.85 -4.06 -2.04
C ARG A 30 2.56 -3.74 -0.73
N CYS A 31 3.05 -2.50 -0.57
CA CYS A 31 3.62 -2.03 0.69
C CYS A 31 2.57 -2.14 1.81
N LEU A 32 1.36 -1.63 1.58
CA LEU A 32 0.30 -1.59 2.59
C LEU A 32 -0.10 -2.98 3.06
N MET A 33 -0.29 -3.94 2.14
CA MET A 33 -0.62 -5.32 2.49
C MET A 33 0.51 -5.97 3.30
N ARG A 34 1.77 -5.66 2.98
CA ARG A 34 2.93 -6.19 3.70
C ARG A 34 2.98 -5.67 5.14
N GLU A 35 2.71 -4.38 5.34
CA GLU A 35 2.60 -3.77 6.67
C GLU A 35 1.44 -4.36 7.47
N ILE A 36 0.27 -4.53 6.86
CA ILE A 36 -0.89 -5.17 7.48
C ILE A 36 -0.53 -6.59 7.94
N LEU A 37 0.11 -7.39 7.09
CA LEU A 37 0.52 -8.75 7.42
C LEU A 37 1.52 -8.80 8.58
N ALA A 38 2.52 -7.92 8.58
CA ALA A 38 3.46 -7.77 9.68
C ALA A 38 2.73 -7.50 11.00
N SER A 39 1.77 -6.57 10.98
CA SER A 39 0.95 -6.24 12.15
C SER A 39 0.05 -7.39 12.61
N LEU A 40 -0.55 -8.15 11.70
CA LEU A 40 -1.45 -9.26 12.03
C LEU A 40 -0.71 -10.51 12.54
N THR A 41 0.56 -10.67 12.19
CA THR A 41 1.36 -11.87 12.50
C THR A 41 2.47 -11.63 13.52
N CYS A 42 2.57 -10.41 14.06
CA CYS A 42 3.66 -9.94 14.92
C CYS A 42 5.07 -10.17 14.32
N LYS A 43 5.24 -10.00 13.00
CA LYS A 43 6.51 -10.23 12.28
C LYS A 43 7.11 -8.93 11.76
N SER A 44 8.35 -8.99 11.28
CA SER A 44 8.93 -7.89 10.53
C SER A 44 8.29 -7.79 9.16
N VAL A 45 8.14 -6.56 8.65
CA VAL A 45 7.72 -6.27 7.28
C VAL A 45 8.63 -6.97 6.27
N ASP A 46 9.93 -7.05 6.57
CA ASP A 46 10.94 -7.68 5.72
C ASP A 46 10.88 -9.20 5.70
N ASP A 47 10.07 -9.84 6.54
CA ASP A 47 9.87 -11.30 6.51
C ASP A 47 8.92 -11.74 5.39
N PHE A 48 8.16 -10.80 4.84
CA PHE A 48 7.16 -11.07 3.81
C PHE A 48 7.72 -10.85 2.42
N ARG A 49 7.47 -11.80 1.52
CA ARG A 49 7.79 -11.67 0.10
C ARG A 49 6.50 -11.64 -0.70
N PHE A 50 6.40 -10.66 -1.58
CA PHE A 50 5.33 -10.59 -2.56
C PHE A 50 5.54 -11.69 -3.60
N VAL A 51 4.54 -12.54 -3.78
CA VAL A 51 4.56 -13.65 -4.74
C VAL A 51 3.96 -13.21 -6.07
N GLY A 52 2.91 -12.40 -6.00
CA GLY A 52 2.18 -11.94 -7.17
C GLY A 52 0.75 -11.55 -6.81
N ARG A 53 0.02 -11.11 -7.82
CA ARG A 53 -1.41 -10.83 -7.76
C ARG A 53 -2.15 -11.85 -8.62
N ARG A 54 -3.24 -12.39 -8.09
CA ARG A 54 -4.15 -13.28 -8.81
C ARG A 54 -5.53 -12.63 -8.75
N ASP A 55 -5.98 -12.09 -9.87
CA ASP A 55 -7.16 -11.22 -9.94
C ASP A 55 -7.04 -10.04 -8.97
N GLU A 56 -7.91 -9.93 -7.98
CA GLU A 56 -7.91 -8.88 -6.95
C GLU A 56 -7.27 -9.32 -5.61
N VAL A 57 -6.52 -10.43 -5.64
CA VAL A 57 -5.90 -11.02 -4.45
C VAL A 57 -4.38 -10.86 -4.50
N TYR A 58 -3.84 -10.13 -3.53
CA TYR A 58 -2.41 -10.03 -3.33
C TYR A 58 -1.91 -11.23 -2.54
N VAL A 59 -0.91 -11.91 -3.07
CA VAL A 59 -0.34 -13.11 -2.46
C VAL A 59 1.03 -12.80 -1.89
N PHE A 60 1.19 -13.06 -0.60
CA PHE A 60 2.46 -12.96 0.10
C PHE A 60 2.82 -14.30 0.71
N ASN A 61 4.10 -14.52 0.97
CA ASN A 61 4.54 -15.65 1.76
C ASN A 61 5.57 -15.24 2.82
N THR A 62 5.65 -16.06 3.86
CA THR A 62 6.69 -16.00 4.87
C THR A 62 6.81 -17.36 5.57
N HIS A 63 7.88 -17.57 6.32
CA HIS A 63 7.90 -18.67 7.29
C HIS A 63 7.01 -18.29 8.48
N TYR A 64 5.94 -19.04 8.69
CA TYR A 64 5.03 -18.86 9.81
C TYR A 64 4.94 -20.17 10.59
N ALA A 65 5.20 -20.11 11.90
CA ALA A 65 5.52 -21.28 12.71
C ALA A 65 6.66 -22.12 12.07
N ALA A 66 6.40 -23.40 11.77
CA ALA A 66 7.39 -24.32 11.22
C ALA A 66 7.30 -24.52 9.70
N LYS A 67 6.49 -23.73 8.98
CA LYS A 67 6.22 -23.95 7.55
C LYS A 67 6.21 -22.67 6.75
N PHE A 68 6.59 -22.81 5.48
CA PHE A 68 6.33 -21.78 4.49
C PHE A 68 4.82 -21.62 4.29
N THR A 69 4.33 -20.41 4.49
CA THR A 69 2.90 -20.12 4.54
C THR A 69 2.58 -18.99 3.59
N GLU A 70 1.56 -19.21 2.76
CA GLU A 70 0.97 -18.17 1.93
C GLU A 70 -0.13 -17.44 2.69
N PHE A 71 -0.21 -16.13 2.45
CA PHE A 71 -1.24 -15.23 2.93
C PHE A 71 -1.88 -14.56 1.71
N TYR A 72 -3.20 -14.52 1.73
CA TYR A 72 -4.01 -13.97 0.66
C TYR A 72 -4.71 -12.72 1.19
N CYS A 73 -4.36 -11.56 0.65
CA CYS A 73 -4.93 -10.26 1.00
C CYS A 73 -5.88 -9.82 -0.11
N GLN A 74 -7.16 -9.70 0.22
CA GLN A 74 -8.18 -9.27 -0.72
C GLN A 74 -8.80 -7.95 -0.26
N VAL A 75 -8.96 -7.02 -1.18
CA VAL A 75 -9.57 -5.71 -0.90
C VAL A 75 -11.05 -5.77 -1.27
N PHE A 76 -11.89 -5.37 -0.32
CA PHE A 76 -13.34 -5.22 -0.47
C PHE A 76 -13.71 -3.78 -0.11
N ASP A 77 -13.87 -2.92 -1.11
CA ASP A 77 -14.04 -1.47 -0.94
C ASP A 77 -12.90 -0.86 -0.09
N LYS A 78 -13.13 -0.68 1.22
CA LYS A 78 -12.16 -0.13 2.17
C LYS A 78 -11.68 -1.15 3.19
N ASP A 79 -12.10 -2.41 3.10
CA ASP A 79 -11.69 -3.45 4.03
C ASP A 79 -10.74 -4.42 3.33
N VAL A 80 -9.59 -4.68 3.94
CA VAL A 80 -8.69 -5.76 3.57
C VAL A 80 -9.06 -6.98 4.39
N VAL A 81 -9.41 -8.07 3.74
CA VAL A 81 -9.58 -9.37 4.36
C VAL A 81 -8.33 -10.20 4.08
N VAL A 82 -7.72 -10.70 5.15
CA VAL A 82 -6.55 -11.55 5.08
C VAL A 82 -6.94 -12.97 5.47
N THR A 83 -6.57 -13.91 4.62
CA THR A 83 -6.80 -15.34 4.85
C THR A 83 -5.51 -16.13 4.70
N SER A 84 -5.42 -17.25 5.41
CA SER A 84 -4.35 -18.22 5.24
C SER A 84 -4.83 -19.60 5.67
N ARG A 85 -4.31 -20.66 5.04
CA ARG A 85 -4.54 -22.04 5.48
C ARG A 85 -3.98 -22.28 6.88
N ALA A 86 -2.96 -21.54 7.29
CA ALA A 86 -2.36 -21.64 8.63
C ALA A 86 -3.31 -21.18 9.75
N TRP A 87 -4.36 -20.42 9.41
CA TRP A 87 -5.33 -19.90 10.37
C TRP A 87 -6.58 -20.77 10.53
N GLN A 88 -6.61 -21.96 9.91
CA GLN A 88 -7.69 -22.95 10.07
C GLN A 88 -9.10 -22.36 9.81
N GLY A 89 -9.22 -21.49 8.81
CA GLY A 89 -10.48 -20.83 8.45
C GLY A 89 -10.77 -19.54 9.20
N LYS A 90 -9.94 -19.13 10.17
CA LYS A 90 -10.01 -17.79 10.75
C LYS A 90 -9.50 -16.75 9.75
N MET A 91 -10.12 -15.58 9.79
CA MET A 91 -9.77 -14.43 8.96
C MET A 91 -9.36 -13.27 9.85
N ALA A 92 -8.51 -12.41 9.32
CA ALA A 92 -8.19 -11.12 9.89
C ALA A 92 -8.64 -10.01 8.96
N SER A 93 -8.83 -8.81 9.49
CA SER A 93 -9.13 -7.66 8.65
C SER A 93 -8.39 -6.40 9.07
N ALA A 94 -8.22 -5.51 8.10
CA ALA A 94 -7.76 -4.15 8.29
C ALA A 94 -8.66 -3.22 7.48
N ARG A 95 -8.86 -2.00 7.95
CA ARG A 95 -9.65 -0.98 7.24
C ARG A 95 -8.73 0.07 6.64
N ILE A 96 -8.75 0.19 5.33
CA ILE A 96 -8.04 1.21 4.56
C ILE A 96 -8.70 2.57 4.78
N LYS A 97 -7.87 3.58 5.00
CA LYS A 97 -8.21 4.98 4.94
C LYS A 97 -7.30 5.64 3.92
N TYR A 98 -7.90 6.03 2.79
CA TYR A 98 -7.27 6.89 1.81
C TYR A 98 -7.00 8.24 2.48
N GLU A 99 -5.74 8.64 2.52
CA GLU A 99 -5.34 9.88 3.17
C GLU A 99 -5.55 11.07 2.22
N SER A 100 -5.67 12.26 2.79
CA SER A 100 -5.74 13.51 2.02
C SER A 100 -4.41 13.89 1.37
N GLN A 101 -3.30 13.26 1.78
CA GLN A 101 -2.01 13.44 1.13
C GLN A 101 -1.96 12.65 -0.18
N PRO A 102 -1.64 13.30 -1.31
CA PRO A 102 -1.60 12.62 -2.60
C PRO A 102 -0.55 11.51 -2.57
N GLY A 103 -0.96 10.29 -2.89
CA GLY A 103 -0.07 9.14 -3.05
C GLY A 103 0.22 8.32 -1.79
N CYS A 104 -0.38 8.66 -0.65
CA CYS A 104 -0.29 7.87 0.58
C CYS A 104 -1.60 7.14 0.88
N ILE A 105 -1.50 5.89 1.31
CA ILE A 105 -2.61 5.09 1.80
C ILE A 105 -2.28 4.62 3.21
N SER A 106 -3.24 4.76 4.12
CA SER A 106 -3.13 4.26 5.49
C SER A 106 -4.13 3.14 5.74
N ALA A 107 -3.87 2.27 6.72
CA ALA A 107 -4.82 1.26 7.15
C ALA A 107 -4.81 1.09 8.66
N THR A 108 -5.99 0.94 9.25
CA THR A 108 -6.18 0.56 10.65
C THR A 108 -6.34 -0.95 10.74
N VAL A 109 -5.39 -1.61 11.39
CA VAL A 109 -5.36 -3.07 11.53
C VAL A 109 -6.21 -3.49 12.72
N ASN A 110 -7.28 -4.25 12.46
CA ASN A 110 -8.16 -4.80 13.49
C ASN A 110 -7.68 -6.22 13.84
N SER A 111 -6.58 -6.28 14.58
CA SER A 111 -6.04 -7.53 15.09
C SER A 111 -6.80 -7.96 16.36
N PRO A 112 -7.40 -9.17 16.41
CA PRO A 112 -7.85 -9.75 17.68
C PRO A 112 -6.68 -10.19 18.57
N TRP A 113 -5.45 -10.22 18.05
CA TRP A 113 -4.25 -10.60 18.78
C TRP A 113 -3.68 -9.37 19.49
N SER A 114 -4.14 -9.14 20.73
CA SER A 114 -3.71 -8.03 21.60
C SER A 114 -2.23 -8.07 21.97
N GLU A 115 -1.53 -9.17 21.69
CA GLU A 115 -0.14 -9.43 22.06
C GLU A 115 0.88 -8.84 21.09
N CYS A 116 0.48 -8.51 19.85
CA CYS A 116 1.39 -7.84 18.93
C CYS A 116 1.62 -6.39 19.39
N ARG A 117 2.89 -6.01 19.66
CA ARG A 117 3.32 -4.60 19.78
C ARG A 117 3.35 -3.84 18.44
N ALA A 118 2.75 -4.41 17.40
CA ALA A 118 2.79 -3.85 16.07
C ALA A 118 1.87 -2.61 15.94
N PRO A 119 2.17 -1.70 14.99
CA PRO A 119 1.35 -0.53 14.77
C PRO A 119 -0.07 -0.93 14.40
N ARG A 120 -1.05 -0.35 15.11
CA ARG A 120 -2.47 -0.47 14.73
C ARG A 120 -2.82 0.37 13.52
N VAL A 121 -1.98 1.34 13.18
CA VAL A 121 -2.11 2.15 11.98
C VAL A 121 -0.81 2.00 11.20
N VAL A 122 -0.94 1.60 9.94
CA VAL A 122 0.17 1.46 9.00
C VAL A 122 -0.05 2.40 7.82
N GLN A 123 1.03 2.86 7.19
CA GLN A 123 0.96 3.83 6.10
C GLN A 123 2.04 3.53 5.07
N CYS A 124 1.67 3.61 3.79
CA CYS A 124 2.59 3.49 2.67
C CYS A 124 2.34 4.62 1.68
N CYS A 125 3.42 5.19 1.17
CA CYS A 125 3.38 6.28 0.20
C CYS A 125 4.14 5.87 -1.06
N GLY A 126 3.65 6.32 -2.21
CA GLY A 126 4.41 6.25 -3.45
C GLY A 126 5.62 7.18 -3.35
N SER A 127 6.80 6.70 -3.67
CA SER A 127 7.96 7.57 -3.87
C SER A 127 7.89 8.24 -5.23
N ASP A 128 8.12 9.54 -5.27
CA ASP A 128 8.24 10.36 -6.49
C ASP A 128 9.42 9.96 -7.39
#